data_AF-A0A958XEA1-F1
#
_entry.id   AF-A0A958XEA1-F1
#
_cell.length_a   1.000
_cell.length_b   1.000
_cell.length_c   1.000
_cell.angle_alpha   90.00
_cell.angle_beta   90.00
_cell.angle_gamma   90.00
#
_symmetry.space_group_name_H-M   'P 1'
#
loop_
_entity.id
_entity.type
_entity.pdbx_description
1 polymer ?
#
loop_
_entity_poly.entity_id
_entity_poly.type
_entity_poly.pdbx_seq_one_letter_code
_entity_poly.pdbx_strand_id
1 'polypeptide(L)'
;MKELKSYLDSNKQRFLDELLELLRIPSVSADPAYNKDVRRMAEATAAHLRKAGADAVEIYETDGHPIVYGEKNVSPKAPTVLVYGHYDVQPPDPLNLWDSPPFEPVVKKTKLHPNGAIFA
;
A
#
# COMPACT_ATOMS: atom_id res chain seq x y z
N MET A 1 1.09 18.49 -16.57
CA MET A 1 0.95 17.16 -17.23
C MET A 1 2.27 16.59 -17.71
N LYS A 2 3.05 17.28 -18.58
CA LYS A 2 4.36 16.78 -19.06
C LYS A 2 5.37 16.54 -17.94
N GLU A 3 5.46 17.47 -16.98
CA GLU A 3 6.32 17.35 -15.80
C GLU A 3 5.93 16.18 -14.90
N LEU A 4 4.63 16.01 -14.63
CA LEU A 4 4.11 14.87 -13.87
C LEU A 4 4.46 13.54 -14.54
N LYS A 5 4.26 13.42 -15.86
CA LYS A 5 4.62 12.21 -16.59
C LYS A 5 6.12 11.91 -16.47
N SER A 6 6.97 12.93 -16.66
CA SER A 6 8.42 12.77 -16.50
C SER A 6 8.78 12.33 -15.08
N TYR A 7 8.15 12.90 -14.05
CA TYR A 7 8.36 12.50 -12.67
C TYR A 7 7.96 11.05 -12.42
N LEU A 8 6.79 10.63 -12.93
CA LEU A 8 6.32 9.24 -12.83
C LEU A 8 7.28 8.27 -13.52
N ASP A 9 7.73 8.60 -14.74
CA ASP A 9 8.65 7.76 -15.50
C ASP A 9 10.01 7.64 -14.78
N SER A 10 10.56 8.76 -14.26
CA SER A 10 11.83 8.76 -13.53
C SER A 10 11.77 8.09 -12.16
N ASN A 11 10.60 8.01 -11.53
CA ASN A 11 10.42 7.42 -10.19
C ASN A 11 9.75 6.04 -10.24
N LYS A 12 9.43 5.53 -11.42
CA LYS A 12 8.65 4.30 -11.59
C LYS A 12 9.20 3.13 -10.77
N GLN A 13 10.51 2.91 -10.82
CA GLN A 13 11.12 1.79 -10.09
C GLN A 13 10.94 1.95 -8.57
N ARG A 14 11.17 3.16 -8.04
CA ARG A 14 10.95 3.45 -6.61
C ARG A 14 9.50 3.17 -6.20
N PHE A 15 8.51 3.56 -7.00
CA PHE A 15 7.11 3.28 -6.68
C PHE A 15 6.77 1.79 -6.70
N LEU A 16 7.37 1.05 -7.65
CA LEU A 16 7.22 -0.41 -7.69
C LEU A 16 7.86 -1.05 -6.45
N ASP A 17 9.07 -0.64 -6.08
CA ASP A 17 9.76 -1.18 -4.92
C ASP A 17 8.97 -0.89 -3.63
N GLU A 18 8.50 0.34 -3.44
CA GLU A 18 7.64 0.75 -2.32
C GLU A 18 6.35 -0.09 -2.27
N LEU A 19 5.69 -0.36 -3.40
CA LEU A 19 4.51 -1.23 -3.46
C LEU A 19 4.85 -2.68 -3.10
N LEU A 20 5.92 -3.24 -3.66
CA LEU A 20 6.35 -4.62 -3.40
C LEU A 20 6.79 -4.82 -1.94
N GLU A 21 7.31 -3.79 -1.28
CA GLU A 21 7.59 -3.82 0.16
C GLU A 21 6.31 -3.95 0.98
N LEU A 22 5.25 -3.18 0.64
CA LEU A 22 3.96 -3.26 1.33
C LEU A 22 3.27 -4.61 1.10
N LEU A 23 3.29 -5.13 -0.13
CA LEU A 23 2.67 -6.41 -0.49
C LEU A 23 3.31 -7.62 0.22
N ARG A 24 4.51 -7.48 0.77
CA ARG A 24 5.17 -8.51 1.58
C ARG A 24 4.68 -8.57 3.02
N ILE A 25 3.87 -7.60 3.47
CA ILE A 25 3.31 -7.59 4.81
C ILE A 25 1.97 -8.31 4.76
N PRO A 26 1.82 -9.47 5.43
CA PRO A 26 0.58 -10.24 5.39
C PRO A 26 -0.47 -9.64 6.34
N SER A 27 -1.04 -8.49 5.97
CA SER A 27 -2.03 -7.76 6.76
C SER A 27 -3.42 -8.42 6.72
N VAL A 28 -3.51 -9.71 7.05
CA VAL A 28 -4.76 -10.47 7.03
C VAL A 28 -5.61 -10.11 8.26
N SER A 29 -6.66 -9.31 8.07
CA SER A 29 -7.47 -8.79 9.19
C SER A 29 -8.40 -9.83 9.81
N ALA A 30 -8.77 -10.85 9.05
CA ALA A 30 -9.73 -11.89 9.46
C ALA A 30 -9.14 -12.95 10.41
N ASP A 31 -7.81 -13.02 10.52
CA ASP A 31 -7.12 -14.02 11.34
C ASP A 31 -6.27 -13.32 12.43
N PRO A 32 -6.60 -13.51 13.72
CA PRO A 32 -5.87 -12.93 14.84
C PRO A 32 -4.37 -13.22 14.87
N ALA A 33 -3.90 -14.30 14.22
CA ALA A 33 -2.49 -14.62 14.10
C ALA A 33 -1.70 -13.49 13.39
N TYR A 34 -2.36 -12.73 12.52
CA TYR A 34 -1.78 -11.66 11.72
C TYR A 34 -2.02 -10.25 12.32
N ASN A 35 -2.58 -10.14 13.53
CA ASN A 35 -2.82 -8.83 14.17
C ASN A 35 -1.57 -7.95 14.23
N LYS A 36 -0.38 -8.55 14.47
CA LYS A 36 0.89 -7.83 14.46
C LYS A 36 1.28 -7.35 13.06
N ASP A 37 0.96 -8.11 12.02
CA ASP A 37 1.23 -7.73 10.63
C ASP A 37 0.28 -6.63 10.16
N VAL A 38 -1.00 -6.66 10.57
CA VAL A 38 -1.93 -5.55 10.31
C VAL A 38 -1.45 -4.27 10.97
N ARG A 39 -0.98 -4.34 12.23
CA ARG A 39 -0.35 -3.21 12.92
C ARG A 39 0.90 -2.71 12.19
N ARG A 40 1.78 -3.63 11.76
CA ARG A 40 2.98 -3.31 10.98
C ARG A 40 2.62 -2.62 9.65
N MET A 41 1.55 -3.05 8.99
CA MET A 41 1.07 -2.45 7.76
C MET A 41 0.52 -1.03 7.99
N ALA A 42 -0.15 -0.80 9.12
CA ALA A 42 -0.57 0.55 9.53
C ALA A 42 0.64 1.47 9.75
N GLU A 43 1.67 0.99 10.45
CA GLU A 43 2.92 1.72 10.69
C GLU A 43 3.68 2.03 9.40
N ALA A 44 3.77 1.05 8.49
CA ALA A 44 4.34 1.23 7.16
C ALA A 44 3.56 2.29 6.37
N THR A 45 2.24 2.19 6.31
CA THR A 45 1.38 3.17 5.63
C THR A 45 1.60 4.59 6.17
N ALA A 46 1.65 4.74 7.49
CA ALA A 46 1.95 6.02 8.13
C ALA A 46 3.35 6.54 7.74
N ALA A 47 4.36 5.68 7.69
CA ALA A 47 5.70 6.05 7.25
C ALA A 47 5.72 6.51 5.78
N HIS A 48 5.00 5.82 4.88
CA HIS A 48 4.88 6.23 3.48
C HIS A 48 4.17 7.58 3.33
N LEU A 49 3.10 7.85 4.08
CA LEU A 49 2.41 9.14 4.07
C LEU A 49 3.35 10.28 4.52
N ARG A 50 4.12 10.07 5.59
CA ARG A 50 5.13 11.05 6.05
C ARG A 50 6.19 11.30 4.99
N LYS A 51 6.73 10.23 4.39
CA LYS A 51 7.74 10.33 3.31
C LYS A 51 7.20 11.01 2.06
N ALA A 52 5.92 10.83 1.75
CA ALA A 52 5.23 11.50 0.66
C ALA A 52 4.98 13.00 0.91
N GLY A 53 5.21 13.47 2.15
CA GLY A 53 5.15 14.88 2.52
C GLY A 53 3.80 15.31 3.10
N ALA A 54 3.01 14.39 3.65
CA ALA A 54 1.86 14.75 4.48
C ALA A 54 2.30 15.63 5.67
N ASP A 55 1.49 16.62 6.00
CA ASP A 55 1.81 17.62 7.04
C ASP A 55 1.55 17.06 8.45
N ALA A 56 0.51 16.23 8.60
CA ALA A 56 0.24 15.45 9.80
C ALA A 56 -0.09 14.01 9.42
N VAL A 57 0.38 13.06 10.24
CA VAL A 57 0.10 11.62 10.09
C VAL A 57 -0.03 10.98 11.45
N GLU A 58 -1.18 10.37 11.71
CA GLU A 58 -1.54 9.73 12.97
C GLU A 58 -2.05 8.30 12.74
N ILE A 59 -1.78 7.43 13.71
CA ILE A 59 -2.37 6.10 13.79
C ILE A 59 -3.35 6.15 14.96
N TYR A 60 -4.64 6.02 14.66
CA TYR A 60 -5.69 5.98 15.66
C TYR A 60 -5.97 4.55 16.07
N GLU A 61 -5.83 4.27 17.37
CA GLU A 61 -6.26 2.99 17.93
C GLU A 61 -7.79 2.89 17.89
N THR A 62 -8.30 1.69 17.63
CA THR A 62 -9.74 1.38 17.67
C THR A 62 -9.96 0.14 18.53
N ASP A 63 -11.22 -0.26 18.73
CA ASP A 63 -11.54 -1.55 19.36
C ASP A 63 -11.07 -2.75 18.52
N GLY A 64 -10.78 -2.54 17.23
CA GLY A 64 -10.22 -3.51 16.30
C GLY A 64 -8.85 -3.07 15.78
N HIS A 65 -8.67 -3.17 14.46
CA HIS A 65 -7.43 -2.74 13.81
C HIS A 65 -7.31 -1.21 13.76
N PRO A 66 -6.09 -0.66 13.83
CA PRO A 66 -5.91 0.79 13.85
C PRO A 66 -6.35 1.44 12.53
N ILE A 67 -6.53 2.76 12.53
CA ILE A 67 -6.77 3.55 11.32
C ILE A 67 -5.59 4.48 11.11
N VAL A 68 -5.12 4.58 9.86
CA VAL A 68 -4.08 5.55 9.50
C VAL A 68 -4.71 6.77 8.87
N TYR A 69 -4.45 7.92 9.47
CA TYR A 69 -4.86 9.22 8.98
C TYR A 69 -3.64 10.00 8.51
N GLY A 70 -3.78 10.71 7.39
CA GLY A 70 -2.80 11.68 6.96
C GLY A 70 -3.48 12.82 6.20
N GLU A 71 -2.92 14.02 6.32
CA GLU A 71 -3.43 15.19 5.63
C GLU A 71 -2.32 16.00 4.96
N LYS A 72 -2.71 16.73 3.91
CA LYS A 72 -1.88 17.71 3.23
C LYS A 72 -2.68 18.99 3.03
N ASN A 73 -2.28 20.06 3.72
CA ASN A 73 -2.90 21.38 3.54
C ASN A 73 -2.14 22.15 2.46
N VAL A 74 -2.72 22.21 1.26
CA VAL A 74 -2.14 22.94 0.14
C VAL A 74 -2.56 24.41 0.10
N SER A 75 -3.75 24.74 0.60
CA SER A 75 -4.29 26.11 0.66
C SER A 75 -5.61 26.14 1.42
N PRO A 76 -5.85 27.12 2.31
CA PRO A 76 -7.14 27.30 2.99
C PRO A 76 -8.28 27.71 2.05
N LYS A 77 -7.97 28.08 0.79
CA LYS A 77 -8.96 28.45 -0.23
C LYS A 77 -9.32 27.29 -1.17
N ALA A 78 -8.60 26.18 -1.10
CA ALA A 78 -8.86 25.00 -1.91
C ALA A 78 -9.93 24.12 -1.25
N PRO A 79 -10.72 23.36 -2.04
CA PRO A 79 -11.61 22.35 -1.47
C PRO A 79 -10.80 21.20 -0.86
N THR A 80 -11.35 20.60 0.20
CA THR A 80 -10.80 19.38 0.82
C THR A 80 -11.31 18.14 0.08
N VAL A 81 -10.38 17.25 -0.29
CA VAL A 81 -10.70 15.94 -0.86
C VAL A 81 -10.32 14.86 0.14
N LEU A 82 -11.28 13.99 0.50
CA LEU A 82 -11.03 12.80 1.30
C LEU A 82 -10.82 11.60 0.37
N VAL A 83 -9.70 10.89 0.55
CA VAL A 83 -9.43 9.60 -0.08
C VAL A 83 -9.51 8.54 1.01
N TYR A 84 -10.44 7.60 0.83
CA TYR A 84 -10.59 6.43 1.71
C TYR A 84 -10.06 5.19 1.02
N GLY A 85 -9.36 4.34 1.78
CA GLY A 85 -8.87 3.04 1.34
C GLY A 85 -8.68 2.12 2.55
N HIS A 86 -8.35 0.87 2.26
CA HIS A 86 -8.01 -0.14 3.27
C HIS A 86 -6.64 -0.73 2.95
N TYR A 87 -5.98 -1.29 3.96
CA TYR A 87 -4.63 -1.85 3.84
C TYR A 87 -4.54 -3.29 4.38
N ASP A 88 -5.66 -3.83 4.86
CA ASP A 88 -5.80 -5.24 5.15
C ASP A 88 -6.19 -6.04 3.90
N VAL A 89 -5.91 -7.33 3.95
CA VAL A 89 -6.14 -8.28 2.86
C VAL A 89 -6.86 -9.53 3.34
N GLN A 90 -7.34 -10.32 2.38
CA GLN A 90 -7.96 -11.62 2.66
C GLN A 90 -6.89 -12.69 2.97
N PRO A 91 -7.25 -13.76 3.69
CA PRO A 91 -6.41 -14.94 3.80
C PRO A 91 -6.09 -15.51 2.40
N PRO A 92 -4.87 -16.00 2.16
CA PRO A 92 -4.46 -16.50 0.85
C PRO A 92 -4.94 -17.94 0.56
N ASP A 93 -5.72 -18.55 1.44
CA ASP A 93 -6.14 -19.94 1.27
C ASP A 93 -7.05 -20.14 0.03
N PRO A 94 -6.92 -21.28 -0.67
CA PRO A 94 -5.99 -22.37 -0.38
C PRO A 94 -4.62 -22.19 -1.04
N LEU A 95 -3.54 -22.37 -0.25
CA LEU A 95 -2.16 -22.12 -0.69
C LEU A 95 -1.72 -22.95 -1.91
N ASN A 96 -2.31 -24.13 -2.13
CA ASN A 96 -1.93 -25.01 -3.24
C ASN A 96 -2.41 -24.53 -4.63
N LEU A 97 -3.21 -23.46 -4.70
CA LEU A 97 -3.62 -22.84 -5.97
C LEU A 97 -2.70 -21.70 -6.41
N TRP A 98 -1.70 -21.37 -5.60
CA TRP A 98 -0.74 -20.31 -5.91
C TRP A 98 0.45 -20.83 -6.70
N ASP A 99 0.82 -20.12 -7.77
CA ASP A 99 2.04 -20.39 -8.55
C ASP A 99 3.32 -19.84 -7.90
N SER A 100 3.17 -18.96 -6.91
CA SER A 100 4.24 -18.33 -6.11
C SER A 100 3.68 -17.97 -4.73
N PRO A 101 4.50 -17.92 -3.66
CA PRO A 101 3.98 -17.62 -2.33
C PRO A 101 3.20 -16.28 -2.31
N PRO A 102 2.05 -16.22 -1.61
CA PRO A 102 1.11 -15.09 -1.71
C PRO A 102 1.72 -13.75 -1.31
N PHE A 103 2.54 -13.74 -0.28
CA PHE A 103 3.20 -12.53 0.22
C PHE A 103 4.63 -12.37 -0.31
N GLU A 104 4.98 -13.07 -1.39
CA GLU A 104 6.23 -12.89 -2.13
C GLU A 104 5.92 -12.41 -3.55
N PRO A 105 5.68 -11.11 -3.75
CA PRO A 105 5.16 -10.60 -5.00
C PRO A 105 6.18 -10.77 -6.13
N VAL A 106 5.71 -11.27 -7.27
CA VAL A 106 6.53 -11.51 -8.47
C VAL A 106 6.03 -10.70 -9.65
N VAL A 107 6.97 -10.20 -10.46
CA VAL A 107 6.65 -9.48 -11.70
C VAL A 107 6.84 -10.41 -12.89
N LYS A 108 5.75 -10.75 -13.58
CA LYS A 108 5.76 -11.65 -14.74
C LYS A 108 5.24 -10.93 -15.99
N LYS A 109 5.93 -11.08 -17.12
CA LYS A 109 5.42 -10.60 -18.42
C LYS A 109 4.28 -11.50 -18.87
N THR A 110 3.20 -10.89 -19.35
CA THR A 110 2.07 -11.61 -19.95
C THR A 110 1.75 -11.03 -21.32
N LYS A 111 0.88 -11.70 -22.10
CA LYS A 111 0.44 -11.17 -23.40
C LYS A 111 -0.24 -9.80 -23.27
N LEU A 112 -0.99 -9.58 -22.18
CA LEU A 112 -1.66 -8.31 -21.90
C LEU A 112 -0.73 -7.29 -21.21
N HIS A 113 0.28 -7.77 -20.48
CA HIS A 113 1.25 -6.95 -19.75
C HIS A 113 2.68 -7.25 -20.21
N PRO A 114 3.10 -6.75 -21.40
CA PRO A 114 4.44 -7.01 -21.93
C PRO A 114 5.56 -6.37 -21.08
N ASN A 115 5.20 -5.35 -20.28
CA ASN A 115 6.10 -4.67 -19.34
C ASN A 115 6.11 -5.30 -17.94
N GLY A 116 5.38 -6.40 -17.73
CA GLY A 116 5.23 -7.05 -16.43
C GLY A 116 3.92 -6.69 -15.73
N ALA A 117 3.27 -7.70 -15.15
CA ALA A 117 2.20 -7.58 -14.17
C ALA A 117 2.71 -8.08 -12.81
N ILE A 118 2.23 -7.46 -11.74
CA ILE A 118 2.51 -7.90 -10.36
C ILE A 118 1.51 -9.01 -10.02
N PHE A 119 2.03 -10.10 -9.48
CA PHE A 119 1.26 -11.19 -8.90
C PHE A 119 1.60 -11.24 -7.41
N ALA A 120 0.59 -11.00 -6.58
CA ALA A 120 0.64 -10.91 -5.13
C ALA A 120 -0.77 -11.19 -4.59
#